data_AF-A0A5P8K8E5-F1
#
_entry.id   AF-A0A5P8K8E5-F1
#
_cell.length_a   1.000
_cell.length_b   1.000
_cell.length_c   1.000
_cell.angle_alpha   90.00
_cell.angle_beta   90.00
_cell.angle_gamma   90.00
#
_symmetry.space_group_name_H-M   'P 1'
#
loop_
_entity.id
_entity.type
_entity.pdbx_description
1 polymer ?
#
loop_
_entity_poly.entity_id
_entity_poly.type
_entity_poly.pdbx_seq_one_letter_code
_entity_poly.pdbx_strand_id
1 'polypeptide(L)'
;MISAADTQTVHQLLGRIVYFHALFIEPALQPGPPPEPGPACCNHGVAALRLRHTVDELMPDSAWAALGDVAATLPDHHRPCPGATGTCCATCYIASASAAVAAGWAQSEWHGYRQTDAAETLPRVCGDAAAIRLGRVFAAQHDAPCPALDGLAEVLVMREALPGPEQLPLTGELLALWADPTVTTHQPVVSWLNHCTGLDDVRRVLDTRRSGT
;
A
#
# COMPACT_ATOMS: atom_id res chain seq x y z
N MET A 1 -16.77 -2.46 -15.80
CA MET A 1 -15.66 -3.06 -16.56
C MET A 1 -14.54 -2.05 -16.59
N ILE A 2 -13.34 -2.44 -16.14
CA ILE A 2 -12.12 -1.64 -16.24
C ILE A 2 -11.68 -1.63 -17.71
N SER A 3 -11.39 -0.45 -18.26
CA SER A 3 -10.93 -0.31 -19.64
C SER A 3 -9.46 -0.70 -19.81
N ALA A 4 -8.99 -0.86 -21.05
CA ALA A 4 -7.57 -1.07 -21.32
C ALA A 4 -6.69 0.11 -20.85
N ALA A 5 -7.21 1.33 -20.96
CA ALA A 5 -6.55 2.53 -20.45
C ALA A 5 -6.45 2.51 -18.92
N ASP A 6 -7.51 2.10 -18.23
CA ASP A 6 -7.51 1.96 -16.78
C ASP A 6 -6.52 0.88 -16.31
N THR A 7 -6.41 -0.22 -17.05
CA THR A 7 -5.42 -1.29 -16.78
C THR A 7 -3.99 -0.78 -16.91
N GLN A 8 -3.70 0.00 -17.96
CA GLN A 8 -2.39 0.61 -18.14
C GLN A 8 -2.06 1.58 -17.00
N THR A 9 -3.04 2.40 -16.59
CA THR A 9 -2.89 3.31 -15.44
C THR A 9 -2.58 2.54 -14.15
N VAL A 10 -3.29 1.45 -13.87
CA VAL A 10 -3.02 0.56 -12.73
C VAL A 10 -1.59 0.02 -12.77
N HIS A 11 -1.13 -0.48 -13.92
CA HIS A 11 0.25 -0.98 -14.05
C HIS A 11 1.30 0.11 -13.80
N GLN A 12 1.06 1.34 -14.29
CA GLN A 12 1.96 2.47 -14.02
C GLN A 12 1.99 2.83 -12.53
N LEU A 13 0.85 2.80 -11.85
CA LEU A 13 0.77 3.06 -10.41
C LEU A 13 1.47 1.96 -9.60
N LEU A 14 1.30 0.69 -9.97
CA LEU A 14 2.03 -0.42 -9.34
C LEU A 14 3.55 -0.30 -9.55
N GLY A 15 3.98 0.04 -10.76
CA GLY A 15 5.40 0.30 -11.06
C GLY A 15 5.98 1.45 -10.23
N ARG A 16 5.19 2.50 -9.97
CA ARG A 16 5.59 3.60 -9.07
C ARG A 16 5.79 3.12 -7.63
N ILE A 17 4.95 2.21 -7.14
CA ILE A 17 5.13 1.65 -5.79
C ILE A 17 6.48 0.95 -5.70
N VAL A 18 6.78 0.05 -6.65
CA VAL A 18 8.06 -0.67 -6.67
C VAL A 18 9.24 0.30 -6.78
N TYR A 19 9.17 1.26 -7.71
CA TYR A 19 10.23 2.24 -7.94
C TYR A 19 10.53 3.09 -6.70
N PHE A 20 9.51 3.68 -6.08
CA PHE A 20 9.71 4.52 -4.90
C PHE A 20 10.09 3.73 -3.67
N HIS A 21 9.56 2.51 -3.52
CA HIS A 21 9.97 1.62 -2.45
C HIS A 21 11.47 1.35 -2.52
N ALA A 22 11.97 0.86 -3.66
CA ALA A 22 13.37 0.49 -3.84
C ALA A 22 14.32 1.69 -3.67
N LEU A 23 13.92 2.88 -4.11
CA LEU A 23 14.80 4.06 -4.02
C LEU A 23 14.79 4.74 -2.66
N PHE A 24 13.66 4.82 -1.98
CA PHE A 24 13.49 5.69 -0.82
C PHE A 24 13.15 4.97 0.47
N ILE A 25 12.44 3.85 0.39
CA ILE A 25 11.97 3.15 1.59
C ILE A 25 12.91 2.03 1.96
N GLU A 26 13.17 1.09 1.05
CA GLU A 26 14.02 -0.09 1.29
C GLU A 26 15.40 0.27 1.89
N PRO A 27 16.12 1.31 1.39
CA PRO A 27 17.41 1.70 1.97
C PRO A 27 17.33 2.24 3.41
N ALA A 28 16.15 2.68 3.84
CA ALA A 28 15.89 3.21 5.18
C ALA A 28 15.35 2.14 6.15
N LEU A 29 15.05 0.93 5.66
CA LEU A 29 14.55 -0.16 6.50
C LEU A 29 15.65 -0.69 7.40
N GLN A 30 15.25 -1.03 8.63
CA GLN A 30 16.08 -1.80 9.53
C GLN A 30 15.82 -3.29 9.31
N PRO A 31 16.84 -4.16 9.43
CA PRO A 31 16.62 -5.59 9.43
C PRO A 31 15.66 -5.99 10.55
N GLY A 32 14.53 -6.59 10.18
CA GLY A 32 13.52 -7.04 11.11
C GLY A 32 13.54 -8.57 11.30
N PRO A 33 12.87 -9.08 12.35
CA PRO A 33 12.55 -10.49 12.45
C PRO A 33 11.67 -10.91 11.26
N PRO A 34 11.50 -12.22 11.01
CA PRO A 34 10.55 -12.70 10.01
C PRO A 34 9.12 -12.18 10.28
N PRO A 35 8.30 -11.99 9.24
CA PRO A 35 6.92 -11.55 9.40
C PRO A 35 6.12 -12.52 10.28
N GLU A 36 5.36 -11.98 11.23
CA GLU A 36 4.42 -12.79 12.00
C GLU A 36 3.15 -13.10 11.19
N PRO A 37 2.54 -14.27 11.39
CA PRO A 37 1.28 -14.59 10.72
C PRO A 37 0.16 -13.64 11.15
N GLY A 38 -0.62 -13.19 10.18
CA GLY A 38 -1.83 -12.39 10.38
C GLY A 38 -3.07 -13.23 10.64
N PRO A 39 -4.27 -12.62 10.58
CA PRO A 39 -5.53 -13.37 10.63
C PRO A 39 -5.74 -14.23 9.37
N ALA A 40 -6.49 -15.32 9.51
CA ALA A 40 -6.88 -16.16 8.37
C ALA A 40 -7.73 -15.37 7.36
N CYS A 41 -7.44 -15.53 6.07
CA CYS A 41 -8.22 -14.89 5.00
C CYS A 41 -9.62 -15.51 4.87
N CYS A 42 -10.50 -14.91 4.06
CA CYS A 42 -11.88 -15.39 3.89
C CYS A 42 -11.97 -16.83 3.31
N ASN A 43 -10.98 -17.29 2.55
CA ASN A 43 -10.90 -18.67 2.07
C ASN A 43 -10.45 -19.66 3.17
N HIS A 44 -9.79 -19.18 4.24
CA HIS A 44 -9.24 -20.00 5.33
C HIS A 44 -9.95 -19.79 6.67
N GLY A 45 -10.94 -18.91 6.74
CA GLY A 45 -11.73 -18.62 7.93
C GLY A 45 -12.87 -19.61 8.19
N VAL A 46 -13.43 -19.58 9.40
CA VAL A 46 -14.43 -20.54 9.93
C VAL A 46 -15.76 -20.53 9.14
N ALA A 47 -16.05 -19.45 8.40
CA ALA A 47 -17.21 -19.32 7.53
C ALA A 47 -16.78 -19.21 6.06
N ALA A 48 -15.97 -20.17 5.57
CA ALA A 48 -15.50 -20.27 4.18
C ALA A 48 -16.68 -20.41 3.19
N LEU A 49 -17.38 -19.31 2.97
CA LEU A 49 -18.51 -19.20 2.08
C LEU A 49 -17.98 -18.88 0.68
N ARG A 50 -17.89 -19.94 -0.12
CA ARG A 50 -17.58 -19.96 -1.56
C ARG A 50 -16.11 -19.70 -1.87
N LEU A 51 -15.51 -20.61 -2.64
CA LEU A 51 -14.17 -20.48 -3.22
C LEU A 51 -14.08 -19.14 -3.96
N ARG A 52 -13.38 -18.16 -3.38
CA ARG A 52 -13.00 -16.93 -4.08
C ARG A 52 -11.78 -17.20 -4.92
N HIS A 53 -11.59 -16.36 -5.95
CA HIS A 53 -10.39 -16.40 -6.76
C HIS A 53 -9.14 -16.47 -5.90
N THR A 54 -8.36 -17.50 -6.18
CA THR A 54 -7.18 -17.84 -5.39
C THR A 54 -5.96 -17.06 -5.88
N VAL A 55 -4.95 -16.97 -5.03
CA VAL A 55 -3.64 -16.39 -5.39
C VAL A 55 -3.06 -17.13 -6.60
N ASP A 56 -3.09 -18.46 -6.62
CA ASP A 56 -2.58 -19.27 -7.75
C ASP A 56 -3.32 -19.00 -9.06
N GLU A 57 -4.61 -18.67 -9.00
CA GLU A 57 -5.39 -18.34 -10.20
C GLU A 57 -5.03 -16.99 -10.80
N LEU A 58 -4.74 -15.98 -9.97
CA LEU A 58 -4.69 -14.58 -10.43
C LEU A 58 -3.29 -13.94 -10.38
N MET A 59 -2.35 -14.45 -9.59
CA MET A 59 -1.06 -13.80 -9.36
C MET A 59 0.08 -14.16 -10.32
N PRO A 60 0.25 -15.40 -10.84
CA PRO A 60 1.47 -15.80 -11.55
C PRO A 60 1.92 -14.88 -12.69
N ASP A 61 0.98 -14.27 -13.42
CA ASP A 61 1.27 -13.36 -14.55
C ASP A 61 0.75 -11.93 -14.32
N SER A 62 0.51 -11.56 -13.07
CA SER A 62 -0.12 -10.27 -12.73
C SER A 62 0.87 -9.27 -12.15
N ALA A 63 0.81 -8.03 -12.63
CA ALA A 63 1.58 -6.92 -12.05
C ALA A 63 1.28 -6.69 -10.56
N TRP A 64 0.12 -7.16 -10.08
CA TRP A 64 -0.27 -7.08 -8.67
C TRP A 64 0.59 -7.94 -7.75
N ALA A 65 1.26 -8.98 -8.27
CA ALA A 65 2.18 -9.81 -7.48
C ALA A 65 3.32 -8.97 -6.87
N ALA A 66 3.73 -7.89 -7.53
CA ALA A 66 4.77 -6.99 -7.06
C ALA A 66 4.46 -6.32 -5.71
N LEU A 67 3.18 -6.15 -5.35
CA LEU A 67 2.81 -5.66 -4.01
C LEU A 67 3.20 -6.64 -2.92
N GLY A 68 3.11 -7.94 -3.20
CA GLY A 68 3.56 -8.99 -2.30
C GLY A 68 5.06 -8.95 -2.08
N ASP A 69 5.82 -8.80 -3.16
CA ASP A 69 7.28 -8.68 -3.12
C ASP A 69 7.71 -7.47 -2.29
N VAL A 70 7.10 -6.31 -2.54
CA VAL A 70 7.35 -5.09 -1.75
C VAL A 70 6.95 -5.29 -0.29
N ALA A 71 5.77 -5.87 -0.02
CA ALA A 71 5.32 -6.09 1.35
C ALA A 71 6.25 -7.04 2.12
N ALA A 72 6.82 -8.05 1.47
CA ALA A 72 7.73 -9.00 2.10
C ALA A 72 9.02 -8.34 2.64
N THR A 73 9.42 -7.19 2.10
CA THR A 73 10.55 -6.41 2.63
C THR A 73 10.22 -5.63 3.91
N LEU A 74 8.93 -5.57 4.29
CA LEU A 74 8.40 -4.79 5.43
C LEU A 74 7.90 -5.72 6.54
N PRO A 75 8.76 -6.54 7.19
CA PRO A 75 8.31 -7.65 8.03
C PRO A 75 7.54 -7.24 9.29
N ASP A 76 7.78 -6.03 9.81
CA ASP A 76 7.05 -5.50 10.96
C ASP A 76 5.57 -5.25 10.65
N HIS A 77 5.24 -5.01 9.38
CA HIS A 77 3.89 -4.69 8.90
C HIS A 77 3.27 -5.78 8.05
N HIS A 78 4.09 -6.62 7.42
CA HIS A 78 3.63 -7.74 6.62
C HIS A 78 3.06 -8.82 7.55
N ARG A 79 1.77 -9.11 7.35
CA ARG A 79 1.02 -10.09 8.15
C ARG A 79 0.30 -11.06 7.22
N PRO A 80 1.02 -12.02 6.62
CA PRO A 80 0.43 -12.97 5.67
C PRO A 80 -0.55 -13.93 6.36
N CYS A 81 -1.47 -14.50 5.60
CA CYS A 81 -2.40 -15.52 6.12
C CYS A 81 -1.60 -16.68 6.77
N PRO A 82 -2.01 -17.25 7.92
CA PRO A 82 -1.31 -18.37 8.56
C PRO A 82 -1.19 -19.60 7.66
N GLY A 83 -2.17 -19.80 6.77
CA GLY A 83 -2.16 -20.84 5.74
C GLY A 83 -1.63 -20.34 4.41
N ALA A 84 -0.65 -19.41 4.39
CA ALA A 84 -0.06 -18.77 3.21
C ALA A 84 0.33 -19.80 2.15
N THR A 85 -0.62 -20.09 1.30
CA THR A 85 -0.58 -21.06 0.22
C THR A 85 -1.24 -20.40 -0.97
N GLY A 86 -1.06 -20.99 -2.14
CA GLY A 86 -1.73 -20.56 -3.36
C GLY A 86 -3.26 -20.49 -3.27
N THR A 87 -3.88 -21.14 -2.29
CA THR A 87 -5.34 -21.14 -2.09
C THR A 87 -5.87 -19.94 -1.30
N CYS A 88 -5.01 -19.02 -0.84
CA CYS A 88 -5.45 -17.77 -0.22
C CYS A 88 -6.33 -16.97 -1.18
N CYS A 89 -7.30 -16.21 -0.65
CA CYS A 89 -8.08 -15.28 -1.47
C CYS A 89 -7.15 -14.18 -2.01
N ALA A 90 -7.10 -14.02 -3.33
CA ALA A 90 -6.25 -13.03 -4.00
C ALA A 90 -6.57 -11.60 -3.54
N THR A 91 -7.84 -11.26 -3.36
CA THR A 91 -8.25 -9.92 -2.89
C THR A 91 -7.81 -9.65 -1.45
N CYS A 92 -7.90 -10.64 -0.55
CA CYS A 92 -7.37 -10.49 0.81
C CYS A 92 -5.85 -10.35 0.81
N TYR A 93 -5.15 -11.11 -0.06
CA TYR A 93 -3.71 -11.03 -0.23
C TYR A 93 -3.28 -9.62 -0.66
N ILE A 94 -3.90 -9.06 -1.70
CA ILE A 94 -3.62 -7.70 -2.16
C ILE A 94 -3.95 -6.65 -1.10
N ALA A 95 -5.08 -6.78 -0.40
CA ALA A 95 -5.43 -5.86 0.68
C ALA A 95 -4.40 -5.88 1.81
N SER A 96 -3.97 -7.08 2.25
CA SER A 96 -2.95 -7.25 3.29
C SER A 96 -1.59 -6.70 2.84
N ALA A 97 -1.13 -7.02 1.63
CA ALA A 97 0.10 -6.49 1.07
C ALA A 97 0.07 -4.96 0.98
N SER A 98 -1.04 -4.39 0.49
CA SER A 98 -1.23 -2.94 0.41
C SER A 98 -1.21 -2.26 1.78
N ALA A 99 -1.80 -2.91 2.79
CA ALA A 99 -1.76 -2.43 4.16
C ALA A 99 -0.32 -2.34 4.68
N ALA A 100 0.46 -3.40 4.46
CA ALA A 100 1.85 -3.46 4.87
C ALA A 100 2.69 -2.38 4.17
N VAL A 101 2.51 -2.19 2.86
CA VAL A 101 3.20 -1.15 2.08
C VAL A 101 2.94 0.23 2.67
N ALA A 102 1.67 0.63 2.84
CA ALA A 102 1.36 1.97 3.32
C ALA A 102 1.73 2.19 4.80
N ALA A 103 1.56 1.17 5.65
CA ALA A 103 1.98 1.26 7.05
C ALA A 103 3.49 1.39 7.19
N GLY A 104 4.24 0.56 6.46
CA GLY A 104 5.71 0.59 6.44
C GLY A 104 6.24 1.90 5.88
N TRP A 105 5.73 2.36 4.74
CA TRP A 105 6.11 3.65 4.17
C TRP A 105 5.82 4.80 5.13
N ALA A 106 4.64 4.83 5.77
CA ALA A 106 4.29 5.88 6.71
C ALA A 106 5.26 5.92 7.90
N GLN A 107 5.63 4.75 8.44
CA GLN A 107 6.60 4.65 9.53
C GLN A 107 8.00 5.08 9.08
N SER A 108 8.48 4.58 7.94
CA SER A 108 9.81 4.90 7.40
C SER A 108 9.96 6.38 7.06
N GLU A 109 8.97 6.97 6.38
CA GLU A 109 8.96 8.41 6.09
C GLU A 109 8.90 9.24 7.38
N TRP A 110 8.03 8.87 8.33
CA TRP A 110 7.93 9.59 9.60
C TRP A 110 9.25 9.56 10.35
N HIS A 111 9.85 8.38 10.51
CA HIS A 111 11.13 8.22 11.19
C HIS A 111 12.24 8.98 10.46
N GLY A 112 12.33 8.88 9.13
CA GLY A 112 13.30 9.60 8.32
C GLY A 112 13.18 11.12 8.46
N TYR A 113 11.96 11.65 8.56
CA TYR A 113 11.73 13.10 8.64
C TYR A 113 11.84 13.65 10.07
N ARG A 114 11.37 12.90 11.07
CA ARG A 114 11.24 13.37 12.46
C ARG A 114 12.29 12.81 13.42
N GLN A 115 13.02 11.77 13.01
CA GLN A 115 13.98 11.03 13.86
C GLN A 115 13.34 10.50 15.15
N THR A 116 12.04 10.21 15.10
CA THR A 116 11.25 9.64 16.19
C THR A 116 10.27 8.62 15.64
N ASP A 117 9.78 7.74 16.50
CA ASP A 117 8.76 6.77 16.10
C ASP A 117 7.42 7.46 15.85
N ALA A 118 6.69 6.94 14.86
CA ALA A 118 5.33 7.36 14.58
C ALA A 118 4.41 6.92 15.72
N ALA A 119 3.38 7.73 16.01
CA ALA A 119 2.28 7.25 16.83
C ALA A 119 1.68 6.00 16.16
N GLU A 120 1.35 4.97 16.96
CA GLU A 120 0.81 3.69 16.45
C GLU A 120 -0.43 3.86 15.55
N THR A 121 -1.14 4.97 15.71
CA THR A 121 -2.31 5.31 14.90
C THR A 121 -1.96 5.56 13.44
N LEU A 122 -0.83 6.20 13.13
CA LEU A 122 -0.48 6.64 11.78
C LEU A 122 -0.26 5.47 10.80
N PRO A 123 0.62 4.48 11.09
CA PRO A 123 0.78 3.32 10.22
C PRO A 123 -0.54 2.55 10.05
N ARG A 124 -1.33 2.43 11.12
CA ARG A 124 -2.62 1.72 11.10
C ARG A 124 -3.66 2.40 10.20
N VAL A 125 -3.80 3.73 10.27
CA VAL A 125 -4.77 4.44 9.40
C VAL A 125 -4.33 4.43 7.93
N CYS A 126 -3.04 4.53 7.65
CA CYS A 126 -2.50 4.46 6.29
C CYS A 126 -2.66 3.05 5.71
N GLY A 127 -2.36 2.02 6.51
CA GLY A 127 -2.53 0.62 6.13
C GLY A 127 -3.98 0.29 5.78
N ASP A 128 -4.93 0.66 6.65
CA ASP A 128 -6.35 0.43 6.39
C ASP A 128 -6.83 1.19 5.14
N ALA A 129 -6.35 2.42 4.91
CA ALA A 129 -6.66 3.19 3.72
C ALA A 129 -6.22 2.49 2.43
N ALA A 130 -4.97 2.02 2.39
CA ALA A 130 -4.40 1.34 1.24
C ALA A 130 -5.06 -0.02 1.00
N ALA A 131 -5.31 -0.80 2.06
CA ALA A 131 -5.97 -2.10 1.98
C ALA A 131 -7.29 -2.02 1.20
N ILE A 132 -8.10 -1.01 1.50
CA ILE A 132 -9.39 -0.82 0.85
C ILE A 132 -9.24 -0.28 -0.56
N ARG A 133 -8.45 0.77 -0.74
CA ARG A 133 -8.30 1.45 -2.02
C ARG A 133 -7.76 0.49 -3.08
N LEU A 134 -6.63 -0.14 -2.79
CA LEU A 134 -5.99 -1.08 -3.72
C LEU A 134 -6.79 -2.38 -3.83
N GLY A 135 -7.31 -2.90 -2.71
CA GLY A 135 -8.14 -4.10 -2.70
C GLY A 135 -9.40 -3.96 -3.57
N ARG A 136 -10.07 -2.80 -3.54
CA ARG A 136 -11.25 -2.52 -4.40
C ARG A 136 -10.88 -2.43 -5.87
N VAL A 137 -9.78 -1.75 -6.21
CA VAL A 137 -9.33 -1.65 -7.60
C VAL A 137 -8.97 -3.04 -8.13
N PHE A 138 -8.25 -3.85 -7.36
CA PHE A 138 -7.96 -5.24 -7.70
C PHE A 138 -9.24 -6.06 -7.90
N ALA A 139 -10.16 -6.02 -6.93
CA ALA A 139 -11.42 -6.76 -7.00
C ALA A 139 -12.25 -6.37 -8.24
N ALA A 140 -12.29 -5.08 -8.59
CA ALA A 140 -12.99 -4.59 -9.77
C ALA A 140 -12.29 -4.99 -11.08
N GLN A 141 -10.96 -5.03 -11.10
CA GLN A 141 -10.17 -5.41 -12.28
C GLN A 141 -10.33 -6.89 -12.63
N HIS A 142 -10.36 -7.74 -11.60
CA HIS A 142 -10.34 -9.20 -11.76
C HIS A 142 -11.70 -9.86 -11.47
N ASP A 143 -12.78 -9.09 -11.31
CA ASP A 143 -14.11 -9.58 -10.89
C ASP A 143 -14.05 -10.50 -9.66
N ALA A 144 -13.24 -10.10 -8.67
CA ALA A 144 -12.91 -10.88 -7.49
C ALA A 144 -13.47 -10.26 -6.19
N PRO A 145 -14.80 -10.18 -6.02
CA PRO A 145 -15.41 -9.55 -4.85
C PRO A 145 -15.08 -10.32 -3.56
N CYS A 146 -14.76 -9.58 -2.50
CA CYS A 146 -14.38 -10.15 -1.21
C CYS A 146 -15.08 -9.41 -0.05
N PRO A 147 -15.91 -10.10 0.77
CA PRO A 147 -16.60 -9.49 1.91
C PRO A 147 -15.66 -8.87 2.96
N ALA A 148 -14.40 -9.31 3.01
CA ALA A 148 -13.41 -8.73 3.91
C ALA A 148 -13.14 -7.24 3.61
N LEU A 149 -13.38 -6.79 2.37
CA LEU A 149 -13.26 -5.38 2.01
C LEU A 149 -14.44 -4.53 2.50
N ASP A 150 -15.62 -5.12 2.65
CA ASP A 150 -16.83 -4.40 3.10
C ASP A 150 -16.69 -3.99 4.57
N GLY A 151 -16.21 -4.89 5.42
CA GLY A 151 -15.97 -4.60 6.85
C GLY A 151 -14.89 -3.54 7.09
N LEU A 152 -13.94 -3.38 6.17
CA LEU A 152 -12.92 -2.33 6.27
C LEU A 152 -13.50 -0.95 5.90
N ALA A 153 -14.49 -0.89 4.98
CA ALA A 153 -14.98 0.36 4.41
C ALA A 153 -15.61 1.28 5.45
N GLU A 154 -16.36 0.69 6.38
CA GLU A 154 -16.99 1.37 7.50
C GLU A 154 -15.94 1.98 8.44
N VAL A 155 -14.80 1.30 8.62
CA VAL A 155 -13.68 1.77 9.45
C VAL A 155 -12.99 2.97 8.83
N LEU A 156 -12.88 3.03 7.50
CA LEU A 156 -12.22 4.14 6.81
C LEU A 156 -12.99 5.46 6.87
N VAL A 157 -14.33 5.40 6.82
CA VAL A 157 -15.19 6.60 6.91
C VAL A 157 -15.09 7.26 8.30
N MET A 158 -14.68 6.50 9.32
CA MET A 158 -14.62 6.92 10.71
C MET A 158 -13.24 7.40 11.19
N ARG A 159 -12.21 7.39 10.34
CA ARG A 159 -10.82 7.68 10.75
C ARG A 159 -10.32 9.05 10.30
N GLU A 160 -9.38 9.56 11.09
CA GLU A 160 -8.70 10.86 10.98
C GLU A 160 -8.22 11.19 9.56
N ALA A 161 -7.97 12.48 9.31
CA ALA A 161 -7.40 12.96 8.07
C ALA A 161 -6.10 12.19 7.74
N LEU A 162 -6.10 11.50 6.60
CA LEU A 162 -4.91 10.82 6.09
C LEU A 162 -3.80 11.84 5.80
N PRO A 163 -2.52 11.45 5.95
CA PRO A 163 -1.41 12.35 5.65
C PRO A 163 -1.47 12.77 4.18
N GLY A 164 -1.39 14.07 3.93
CA GLY A 164 -1.25 14.61 2.58
C GLY A 164 0.19 14.44 2.06
N PRO A 165 0.42 14.61 0.75
CA PRO A 165 1.75 14.55 0.15
C PRO A 165 2.70 15.64 0.67
N GLU A 166 2.18 16.72 1.27
CA GLU A 166 2.99 17.75 1.94
C GLU A 166 3.49 17.33 3.34
N GLN A 167 2.93 16.25 3.90
CA GLN A 167 3.32 15.69 5.20
C GLN A 167 4.19 14.45 5.03
N LEU A 168 3.71 13.48 4.25
CA LEU A 168 4.40 12.25 3.87
C LEU A 168 4.25 12.09 2.36
N PRO A 169 5.23 12.54 1.55
CA PRO A 169 5.12 12.58 0.09
C PRO A 169 4.77 11.24 -0.54
N LEU A 170 5.48 10.16 -0.18
CA LEU A 170 5.31 8.87 -0.82
C LEU A 170 4.00 8.20 -0.39
N THR A 171 3.75 8.16 0.93
CA THR A 171 2.54 7.59 1.51
C THR A 171 1.30 8.39 1.11
N GLY A 172 1.37 9.72 1.17
CA GLY A 172 0.28 10.62 0.82
C GLY A 172 -0.09 10.53 -0.66
N GLU A 173 0.91 10.47 -1.56
CA GLU A 173 0.66 10.27 -2.99
C GLU A 173 0.08 8.88 -3.29
N LEU A 174 0.63 7.81 -2.68
CA LEU A 174 0.07 6.46 -2.77
C LEU A 174 -1.42 6.50 -2.41
N LEU A 175 -1.75 7.01 -1.22
CA LEU A 175 -3.12 7.06 -0.76
C LEU A 175 -3.99 7.90 -1.71
N ALA A 176 -3.55 9.09 -2.11
CA ALA A 176 -4.33 9.97 -2.98
C ALA A 176 -4.60 9.37 -4.36
N LEU A 177 -3.58 8.83 -5.03
CA LEU A 177 -3.72 8.24 -6.37
C LEU A 177 -4.66 7.03 -6.37
N TRP A 178 -4.60 6.19 -5.34
CA TRP A 178 -5.45 5.01 -5.27
C TRP A 178 -6.86 5.28 -4.73
N ALA A 179 -7.15 6.50 -4.27
CA ALA A 179 -8.52 6.91 -3.95
C ALA A 179 -9.38 7.05 -5.21
N ASP A 180 -8.78 7.57 -6.28
CA ASP A 180 -9.34 7.60 -7.63
C ASP A 180 -8.21 7.47 -8.67
N PRO A 181 -7.89 6.24 -9.10
CA PRO A 181 -6.80 5.97 -10.04
C PRO A 181 -6.94 6.69 -11.38
N THR A 182 -8.13 7.17 -11.73
CA THR A 182 -8.40 7.83 -13.01
C THR A 182 -8.16 9.35 -12.96
N VAL A 183 -7.95 9.91 -11.76
CA VAL A 183 -7.72 11.34 -11.57
C VAL A 183 -6.22 11.66 -11.55
N THR A 184 -5.83 12.60 -12.40
CA THR A 184 -4.48 13.17 -12.39
C THR A 184 -4.32 14.10 -11.19
N THR A 185 -3.42 13.78 -10.25
CA THR A 185 -3.03 14.71 -9.19
C THR A 185 -2.23 15.87 -9.78
N HIS A 186 -2.63 17.11 -9.49
CA HIS A 186 -2.14 18.32 -10.18
C HIS A 186 -0.62 18.58 -10.11
N GLN A 187 0.13 17.91 -9.23
CA GLN A 187 1.60 17.88 -9.23
C GLN A 187 2.08 16.53 -8.66
N PRO A 188 2.43 15.54 -9.51
CA PRO A 188 2.88 14.25 -9.00
C PRO A 188 4.20 14.42 -8.25
N VAL A 189 4.38 13.71 -7.15
CA VAL A 189 5.56 13.84 -6.28
C VAL A 189 6.83 13.44 -7.05
N VAL A 190 6.69 12.54 -8.02
CA VAL A 190 7.74 12.18 -8.99
C VAL A 190 8.41 13.40 -9.65
N SER A 191 7.70 14.51 -9.84
CA SER A 191 8.22 15.68 -10.54
C SER A 191 9.43 16.30 -9.84
N TRP A 192 9.52 16.19 -8.52
CA TRP A 192 10.61 16.77 -7.73
C TRP A 192 11.46 15.72 -7.02
N LEU A 193 10.96 14.50 -6.81
CA LEU A 193 11.76 13.39 -6.27
C LEU A 193 12.85 12.90 -7.21
N ASN A 194 12.76 13.18 -8.51
CA ASN A 194 13.82 12.84 -9.47
C ASN A 194 15.18 13.49 -9.13
N HIS A 195 15.21 14.48 -8.24
CA HIS A 195 16.42 15.14 -7.76
C HIS A 195 16.84 14.69 -6.35
N CYS A 196 16.10 13.78 -5.73
CA CYS A 196 16.36 13.25 -4.40
C CYS A 196 17.09 11.91 -4.50
N THR A 197 18.07 11.69 -3.62
CA THR A 197 18.84 10.44 -3.50
C THR A 197 18.46 9.63 -2.26
N GLY A 198 17.68 10.20 -1.34
CA GLY A 198 17.17 9.52 -0.15
C GLY A 198 16.18 10.38 0.64
N LEU A 199 15.62 9.83 1.72
CA LEU A 199 14.61 10.51 2.55
C LEU A 199 15.10 11.83 3.17
N ASP A 200 16.42 11.98 3.40
CA ASP A 200 17.00 13.23 3.87
C ASP A 200 16.89 14.38 2.84
N ASP A 201 17.04 14.08 1.55
CA ASP A 201 16.83 15.06 0.48
C ASP A 201 15.36 15.46 0.42
N VAL A 202 14.46 14.47 0.55
CA VAL A 202 13.01 14.69 0.57
C VAL A 202 12.61 15.61 1.72
N ARG A 203 13.14 15.35 2.93
CA ARG A 203 12.94 16.22 4.10
C ARG A 203 13.37 17.65 3.82
N ARG A 204 14.57 17.86 3.26
CA ARG A 204 15.08 19.20 2.95
C ARG A 204 14.17 19.96 1.99
N VAL A 205 13.69 19.31 0.93
CA VAL A 205 12.76 19.91 -0.03
C VAL A 205 11.44 20.31 0.65
N LEU A 206 10.91 19.46 1.52
CA LEU A 206 9.69 19.78 2.29
C LEU A 206 9.88 20.99 3.21
N ASP A 207 11.02 21.08 3.90
CA ASP A 207 11.32 22.20 4.78
C ASP A 207 11.45 23.51 3.98
N THR A 208 12.14 23.49 2.83
CA THR A 208 12.22 24.64 1.91
C THR A 208 10.84 25.11 1.47
N ARG A 209 9.95 24.20 1.05
CA ARG A 209 8.58 24.52 0.64
C ARG A 209 7.75 25.12 1.77
N ARG A 210 7.89 24.61 2.99
CA ARG A 210 7.19 25.12 4.18
C ARG A 210 7.68 26.50 4.59
N SER A 211 8.97 26.78 4.41
CA SER A 211 9.58 28.08 4.74
C SER A 211 9.34 29.16 3.69
N GLY A 212 8.85 28.82 2.50
CA GLY A 212 8.53 29.79 1.43
C GLY A 212 9.75 30.50 0.82
N THR A 213 10.94 29.92 1.02
CA THR A 213 12.21 30.31 0.39
C THR A 213 12.50 29.44 -0.82
#